data_AF-A0A1V4Z015-F1
#
_entry.id   AF-A0A1V4Z015-F1
#
_cell.length_a   1.000
_cell.length_b   1.000
_cell.length_c   1.000
_cell.angle_alpha   90.00
_cell.angle_beta   90.00
_cell.angle_gamma   90.00
#
_symmetry.space_group_name_H-M   'P 1'
#
loop_
_entity.id
_entity.type
_entity.pdbx_description
1 polymer ?
#
loop_
_entity_poly.entity_id
_entity_poly.type
_entity_poly.pdbx_seq_one_letter_code
_entity_poly.pdbx_strand_id
1 'polypeptide(L)'
;MVDETSTTRRTEEPDADAAVSIALGTGYRLPFPPEVRPTPGEVRDIQRLSRIESGGRVTISYDLAESVAKGELSLQEALRAQDRTCAR
;
A
#
# COMPACT_ATOMS: atom_id res chain seq x y z
N MET A 1 -10.11 -34.72 20.46
CA MET A 1 -10.12 -33.41 21.15
C MET A 1 -9.02 -32.59 20.51
N VAL A 2 -9.35 -31.40 20.01
CA VAL A 2 -8.37 -30.41 19.56
C VAL A 2 -8.02 -29.57 20.78
N ASP A 3 -6.73 -29.40 21.07
CA ASP A 3 -6.24 -28.59 22.18
C ASP A 3 -5.98 -27.16 21.71
N GLU A 4 -6.73 -26.20 22.28
CA GLU A 4 -6.75 -24.79 21.92
C GLU A 4 -5.79 -23.93 22.77
N THR A 5 -4.99 -24.54 23.66
CA THR A 5 -4.10 -23.81 24.59
C THR A 5 -2.81 -23.25 23.95
N SER A 6 -2.63 -23.44 22.63
CA SER A 6 -1.45 -23.03 21.87
C SER A 6 -1.63 -21.70 21.09
N THR A 7 -2.36 -20.74 21.65
CA THR A 7 -2.30 -19.35 21.16
C THR A 7 -1.34 -18.54 22.04
N THR A 8 -0.33 -17.96 21.38
CA THR A 8 0.66 -16.96 21.83
C THR A 8 0.57 -16.46 23.27
N ARG A 9 1.71 -16.46 24.00
CA ARG A 9 1.85 -15.85 25.34
C ARG A 9 1.10 -14.52 25.40
N ARG A 10 0.05 -14.45 26.21
CA ARG A 10 -0.77 -13.24 26.42
C ARG A 10 -0.08 -12.34 27.44
N THR A 11 0.73 -11.41 26.96
CA THR A 11 1.09 -10.21 27.73
C THR A 11 -0.07 -9.21 27.67
N GLU A 12 -0.04 -8.19 28.52
CA GLU A 12 -1.10 -7.16 28.55
C GLU A 12 -1.13 -6.32 27.26
N GLU A 13 0.01 -6.19 26.57
CA GLU A 13 0.17 -5.42 25.33
C GLU A 13 0.92 -6.22 24.23
N PRO A 14 0.28 -7.26 23.65
CA PRO A 14 0.93 -8.16 22.70
C PRO A 14 1.40 -7.46 21.41
N ASP A 15 0.68 -6.43 20.95
CA ASP A 15 1.06 -5.64 19.77
C ASP A 15 2.32 -4.79 20.03
N ALA A 16 2.44 -4.24 21.24
CA ALA A 16 3.62 -3.46 21.64
C ALA A 16 4.86 -4.36 21.73
N ASP A 17 4.72 -5.53 22.35
CA ASP A 17 5.79 -6.53 22.43
C ASP A 17 6.23 -7.01 21.04
N ALA A 18 5.27 -7.25 20.14
CA ALA A 18 5.56 -7.63 18.76
C ALA A 18 6.31 -6.52 18.01
N ALA A 19 5.90 -5.25 18.16
CA ALA A 19 6.57 -4.12 17.54
C ALA A 19 8.03 -3.99 18.02
N VAL A 20 8.28 -4.13 19.33
CA VAL A 20 9.63 -4.14 19.91
C VAL A 20 10.46 -5.30 19.33
N SER A 21 9.88 -6.50 19.24
CA SER A 21 10.57 -7.66 18.67
C SER A 21 10.91 -7.49 17.19
N ILE A 22 10.05 -6.87 16.39
CA ILE A 22 10.31 -6.59 14.97
C ILE A 22 11.39 -5.52 14.82
N ALA A 23 11.31 -4.46 15.62
CA ALA A 23 12.27 -3.35 15.57
C ALA A 23 13.70 -3.79 15.98
N LEU A 24 13.81 -4.70 16.95
CA LEU A 24 15.10 -5.21 17.46
C LEU A 24 15.57 -6.50 16.75
N GLY A 25 14.68 -7.15 15.99
CA GLY A 25 15.00 -8.36 15.24
C GLY A 25 15.98 -8.08 14.10
N THR A 26 16.93 -8.99 13.89
CA THR A 26 17.83 -8.89 12.72
C THR A 26 17.06 -9.24 11.45
N GLY A 27 16.98 -8.28 10.53
CA GLY A 27 16.41 -8.51 9.20
C GLY A 27 17.38 -9.26 8.28
N TYR A 28 16.84 -9.83 7.19
CA TYR A 28 17.63 -10.34 6.07
C TYR A 28 17.39 -9.48 4.84
N ARG A 29 18.43 -9.28 4.02
CA ARG A 29 18.27 -8.59 2.74
C ARG A 29 17.66 -9.55 1.73
N LEU A 30 16.62 -9.09 1.03
CA LEU A 30 16.09 -9.81 -0.10
C LEU A 30 17.11 -9.77 -1.26
N PRO A 31 17.39 -10.90 -1.92
CA PRO A 31 18.31 -10.93 -3.05
C PRO A 31 17.73 -10.27 -4.32
N PHE A 32 16.44 -9.98 -4.33
CA PHE A 32 15.71 -9.32 -5.42
C PHE A 32 14.59 -8.43 -4.86
N PRO A 33 14.16 -7.40 -5.63
CA PRO A 33 12.95 -6.65 -5.29
C PRO A 33 11.74 -7.59 -5.24
N PRO A 34 10.92 -7.55 -4.17
CA PRO A 34 9.71 -8.35 -4.11
C PRO A 34 8.69 -7.90 -5.16
N GLU A 35 7.83 -8.83 -5.59
CA GLU A 35 6.70 -8.48 -6.43
C GLU A 35 5.67 -7.70 -5.61
N VAL A 36 5.31 -6.51 -6.09
CA VAL A 36 4.27 -5.67 -5.47
C VAL A 36 2.95 -5.92 -6.19
N ARG A 37 1.97 -6.46 -5.46
CA ARG A 37 0.60 -6.70 -5.94
C ARG A 37 -0.38 -5.83 -5.15
N PRO A 38 -0.70 -4.63 -5.64
CA PRO A 38 -1.65 -3.75 -4.98
C PRO A 38 -3.01 -4.41 -4.81
N THR A 39 -3.59 -4.28 -3.63
CA THR A 39 -4.96 -4.71 -3.37
C THR A 39 -5.95 -3.76 -4.04
N PRO A 40 -7.19 -4.22 -4.34
CA PRO A 40 -8.23 -3.33 -4.83
C PRO A 40 -8.53 -2.15 -3.89
N GLY A 41 -8.31 -2.31 -2.58
CA GLY A 41 -8.48 -1.24 -1.60
C GLY A 41 -7.42 -0.14 -1.74
N GLU A 42 -6.15 -0.52 -1.88
CA GLU A 42 -5.04 0.42 -2.08
C GLU A 42 -5.19 1.20 -3.39
N VAL A 43 -5.57 0.53 -4.48
CA VAL A 43 -5.82 1.22 -5.76
C VAL A 43 -6.96 2.23 -5.63
N ARG A 44 -8.04 1.89 -4.92
CA ARG A 44 -9.15 2.82 -4.64
C ARG A 44 -8.73 4.01 -3.79
N ASP A 45 -7.86 3.80 -2.81
CA ASP A 45 -7.36 4.88 -1.97
C ASP A 45 -6.50 5.86 -2.79
N ILE A 46 -5.67 5.34 -3.71
CA ILE A 46 -4.90 6.19 -4.63
C ILE A 46 -5.81 7.01 -5.55
N GLN A 47 -6.89 6.42 -6.08
CA GLN A 47 -7.89 7.17 -6.87
C GLN A 47 -8.58 8.25 -6.03
N ARG A 48 -8.87 7.96 -4.76
CA ARG A 48 -9.41 8.95 -3.81
C ARG A 48 -8.41 10.08 -3.58
N LEU A 49 -7.13 9.75 -3.36
CA LEU A 49 -6.05 10.72 -3.20
C LEU A 49 -5.88 11.59 -4.45
N SER A 50 -5.96 11.02 -5.65
CA SER A 50 -5.89 11.80 -6.90
C SER A 50 -7.03 12.81 -6.98
N ARG A 51 -8.24 12.42 -6.56
CA ARG A 51 -9.39 13.31 -6.51
C ARG A 51 -9.20 14.42 -5.48
N ILE A 52 -8.60 14.15 -4.34
CA ILE A 52 -8.29 15.17 -3.32
C ILE A 52 -7.25 16.15 -3.86
N GLU A 53 -6.15 15.63 -4.40
CA GLU A 53 -5.02 16.41 -4.92
C GLU A 53 -5.42 17.33 -6.07
N SER A 54 -6.30 16.86 -6.94
CA SER A 54 -6.85 17.65 -8.05
C SER A 54 -7.98 18.63 -7.64
N GLY A 55 -8.27 18.75 -6.34
CA GLY A 55 -9.37 19.60 -5.84
C GLY A 55 -10.75 19.13 -6.28
N GLY A 56 -10.93 17.82 -6.45
CA GLY A 56 -12.19 17.16 -6.82
C GLY A 56 -12.40 16.94 -8.32
N ARG A 57 -11.43 17.33 -9.16
CA ARG A 57 -11.62 17.44 -10.62
C ARG A 57 -11.27 16.16 -11.38
N VAL A 58 -10.23 15.45 -10.93
CA VAL A 58 -9.64 14.33 -11.65
C VAL A 58 -9.54 13.11 -10.75
N THR A 59 -10.19 12.04 -11.17
CA THR A 59 -9.93 10.69 -10.65
C THR A 59 -9.13 9.96 -11.71
N ILE A 60 -7.91 9.52 -11.37
CA ILE A 60 -7.06 8.80 -12.33
C ILE A 60 -7.62 7.41 -12.62
N SER A 61 -7.34 6.88 -13.80
CA SER A 61 -7.76 5.53 -14.20
C SER A 61 -7.21 4.45 -13.26
N TYR A 62 -7.81 3.26 -13.33
CA TYR A 62 -7.37 2.11 -12.53
C TYR A 62 -5.91 1.76 -12.84
N ASP A 63 -5.52 1.69 -14.12
CA ASP A 63 -4.15 1.36 -14.53
C ASP A 63 -3.14 2.39 -14.02
N LEU A 64 -3.47 3.68 -14.09
CA LEU A 64 -2.60 4.73 -13.55
C LEU A 64 -2.47 4.62 -12.02
N ALA A 65 -3.58 4.37 -11.31
CA ALA A 65 -3.54 4.18 -9.87
C ALA A 65 -2.76 2.91 -9.47
N GLU A 66 -2.85 1.84 -10.26
CA GLU A 66 -2.08 0.61 -10.05
C GLU A 66 -0.58 0.86 -10.24
N SER A 67 -0.17 1.57 -11.29
CA SER A 67 1.24 1.93 -11.49
C SER A 67 1.78 2.87 -10.40
N VAL A 68 0.94 3.78 -9.86
CA VAL A 68 1.31 4.57 -8.67
C VAL A 68 1.49 3.67 -7.45
N ALA A 69 0.60 2.69 -7.24
CA ALA A 69 0.69 1.75 -6.13
C ALA A 69 1.95 0.86 -6.21
N LYS A 70 2.36 0.50 -7.43
CA LYS A 70 3.61 -0.23 -7.70
C LYS A 70 4.87 0.65 -7.57
N GLY A 71 4.71 1.97 -7.48
CA GLY A 71 5.82 2.93 -7.41
C GLY A 71 6.48 3.23 -8.76
N GLU A 72 5.82 2.89 -9.87
CA GLU A 72 6.31 3.12 -11.23
C GLU A 72 6.16 4.58 -11.66
N LEU A 73 5.18 5.29 -11.08
CA LEU A 73 4.90 6.70 -11.30
C LEU A 73 4.46 7.38 -10.00
N SER A 74 4.72 8.68 -9.87
CA SER A 74 4.14 9.50 -8.81
C SER A 74 2.69 9.87 -9.10
N LEU A 75 1.93 10.19 -8.04
CA LEU A 75 0.55 10.67 -8.16
C LEU A 75 0.42 11.90 -9.08
N GLN A 76 1.40 12.80 -9.01
CA GLN A 76 1.45 14.01 -9.85
C GLN A 76 1.69 13.68 -11.32
N GLU A 77 2.54 12.70 -11.62
CA GLU A 77 2.77 12.24 -12.99
C GLU A 77 1.54 11.54 -13.55
N ALA A 78 0.85 10.74 -12.73
CA ALA A 78 -0.41 10.10 -13.10
C ALA A 78 -1.50 11.12 -13.46
N LEU A 79 -1.66 12.18 -12.65
CA LEU A 79 -2.59 13.28 -12.94
C LEU A 79 -2.26 13.96 -14.28
N ARG A 80 -0.99 14.29 -14.52
CA ARG A 80 -0.54 14.88 -15.80
C ARG A 80 -0.74 13.94 -17.01
N ALA A 81 -0.65 12.63 -16.82
CA ALA A 81 -0.87 11.64 -17.86
C ALA A 81 -2.37 11.51 -18.19
N GLN A 82 -3.23 11.55 -17.16
CA GLN A 82 -4.68 11.54 -17.31
C GLN A 82 -5.16 12.77 -18.09
N ASP A 83 -4.67 13.96 -17.74
CA ASP A 83 -5.04 15.22 -18.42
C ASP A 83 -4.66 15.23 -19.90
N ARG A 84 -3.47 14.70 -20.24
CA ARG A 84 -3.01 14.57 -21.64
C ARG A 84 -3.87 13.64 -22.48
N THR A 85 -4.45 12.61 -21.85
CA THR A 85 -5.33 11.66 -22.53
C THR A 85 -6.72 12.27 -22.79
N CYS A 86 -7.16 13.22 -21.96
CA CYS A 86 -8.43 13.94 -22.12
C CYS A 86 -8.34 15.08 -23.15
N ALA A 87 -7.15 15.67 -23.33
CA ALA A 87 -6.91 16.76 -24.28
C ALA A 87 -6.75 16.29 -25.75
N ARG A 88 -6.93 14.99 -26.03
CA ARG A 88 -6.77 14.36 -27.35
C ARG A 88 -8.10 13.84 -27.86
#